data_AF-A0A6C0JFD4-F1
#
_entry.id   AF-A0A6C0JFD4-F1
#
_cell.length_a   1.000
_cell.length_b   1.000
_cell.length_c   1.000
_cell.angle_alpha   90.00
_cell.angle_beta   90.00
_cell.angle_gamma   90.00
#
_symmetry.space_group_name_H-M   'P 1'
#
loop_
_entity.id
_entity.type
_entity.pdbx_description
1 polymer ?
#
loop_
_entity_poly.entity_id
_entity_poly.type
_entity_poly.pdbx_seq_one_letter_code
_entity_poly.pdbx_strand_id
1 'polypeptide(L)'
;MKSVVFTYGRFNPPHKGHRLMIEQVIETARKSNKTPVVVVSHSTGNTKNPLPVENKMRILKRWFPNVTIVSSAKNRSIAKITENFNQNSIMVVGANRQNSFKFLPFKKVAVPRSNTAPSATMARAAAAAGNKNAFKNMTGYNLTNNLRNKIVKAKVKK
;
A
#
# COMPACT_ATOMS: atom_id res chain seq x y z
N MET A 1 5.86 -3.56 -24.20
CA MET A 1 5.50 -2.90 -22.92
C MET A 1 4.20 -3.49 -22.38
N LYS A 2 4.08 -3.72 -21.07
CA LYS A 2 2.87 -4.32 -20.47
C LYS A 2 1.84 -3.23 -20.15
N SER A 3 0.60 -3.42 -20.57
CA SER A 3 -0.54 -2.58 -20.19
C SER A 3 -1.01 -2.98 -18.80
N VAL A 4 -0.87 -2.09 -17.82
CA VAL A 4 -1.13 -2.44 -16.41
C VAL A 4 -2.15 -1.51 -15.77
N VAL A 5 -2.82 -2.02 -14.74
CA VAL A 5 -3.50 -1.18 -13.76
C VAL A 5 -2.72 -1.28 -12.47
N PHE A 6 -2.30 -0.16 -11.92
CA PHE A 6 -1.39 -0.17 -10.79
C PHE A 6 -1.76 0.82 -9.70
N THR A 7 -1.28 0.54 -8.49
CA THR A 7 -1.33 1.50 -7.38
C THR A 7 0.03 1.61 -6.71
N TYR A 8 0.26 2.72 -6.01
CA TYR A 8 1.47 2.96 -5.23
C TYR A 8 1.13 3.38 -3.80
N GLY A 9 1.66 2.64 -2.82
CA GLY A 9 1.32 2.84 -1.42
C GLY A 9 2.47 2.61 -0.45
N ARG A 10 2.36 3.23 0.73
CA ARG A 10 3.32 3.03 1.84
C ARG A 10 3.05 1.75 2.62
N PHE A 11 1.77 1.37 2.74
CA PHE A 11 1.31 0.16 3.42
C PHE A 11 1.94 -0.05 4.82
N ASN A 12 1.79 0.94 5.71
CA ASN A 12 2.55 1.05 6.96
C ASN A 12 1.65 1.24 8.21
N PRO A 13 0.99 0.20 8.73
CA PRO A 13 0.97 -1.17 8.24
C PRO A 13 -0.11 -1.39 7.15
N PRO A 14 -0.07 -2.50 6.37
CA PRO A 14 -1.17 -2.88 5.50
C PRO A 14 -2.45 -3.08 6.34
N HIS A 15 -3.59 -2.61 5.83
CA HIS A 15 -4.88 -2.64 6.54
C HIS A 15 -6.05 -2.82 5.57
N LYS A 16 -7.28 -3.04 6.08
CA LYS A 16 -8.46 -3.33 5.25
C LYS A 16 -8.74 -2.26 4.19
N GLY A 17 -8.59 -0.97 4.51
CA GLY A 17 -8.70 0.09 3.51
C GLY A 17 -7.71 -0.01 2.33
N HIS A 18 -6.48 -0.53 2.55
CA HIS A 18 -5.54 -0.82 1.46
C HIS A 18 -5.99 -2.03 0.65
N ARG A 19 -6.58 -3.04 1.31
CA ARG A 19 -7.11 -4.25 0.67
C ARG A 19 -8.19 -3.87 -0.34
N LEU A 20 -9.17 -3.05 0.05
CA LEU A 20 -10.22 -2.55 -0.84
C LEU A 20 -9.66 -1.81 -2.06
N MET A 21 -8.62 -0.99 -1.88
CA MET A 21 -7.96 -0.29 -2.98
C MET A 21 -7.29 -1.25 -3.97
N ILE A 22 -6.66 -2.32 -3.47
CA ILE A 22 -6.04 -3.35 -4.33
C ILE A 22 -7.12 -4.19 -5.02
N GLU A 23 -8.22 -4.50 -4.36
CA GLU A 23 -9.38 -5.16 -4.98
C GLU A 23 -9.94 -4.31 -6.13
N GLN A 24 -10.02 -2.98 -5.97
CA GLN A 24 -10.39 -2.09 -7.07
C GLN A 24 -9.39 -2.12 -8.23
N VAL A 25 -8.08 -2.17 -7.95
CA VAL A 25 -7.04 -2.34 -8.98
C VAL A 25 -7.27 -3.62 -9.78
N ILE A 26 -7.53 -4.73 -9.09
CA ILE A 26 -7.80 -6.03 -9.72
C ILE A 26 -9.05 -5.96 -10.59
N GLU A 27 -10.13 -5.37 -10.08
CA GLU A 27 -11.37 -5.24 -10.83
C GLU A 27 -11.21 -4.36 -12.09
N THR A 28 -10.55 -3.22 -11.96
CA THR A 28 -10.26 -2.33 -13.10
C THR A 28 -9.33 -2.99 -14.10
N ALA A 29 -8.34 -3.77 -13.63
CA ALA A 29 -7.46 -4.55 -14.48
C ALA A 29 -8.25 -5.57 -15.30
N ARG A 30 -9.14 -6.34 -14.65
CA ARG A 30 -10.03 -7.32 -15.29
C ARG A 30 -10.94 -6.67 -16.33
N LYS A 31 -11.64 -5.58 -15.98
CA LYS A 31 -12.56 -4.87 -16.89
C LYS A 31 -11.87 -4.26 -18.10
N SER A 32 -10.58 -3.96 -18.00
CA SER A 32 -9.82 -3.28 -19.05
C SER A 32 -8.77 -4.16 -19.74
N ASN A 33 -8.83 -5.48 -19.50
CA ASN A 33 -7.90 -6.50 -19.99
C ASN A 33 -6.42 -6.15 -19.78
N LYS A 34 -6.06 -5.77 -18.54
CA LYS A 34 -4.72 -5.34 -18.13
C LYS A 34 -4.23 -6.16 -16.94
N THR A 35 -2.93 -6.14 -16.68
CA THR A 35 -2.34 -6.82 -15.51
C THR A 35 -2.43 -5.94 -14.26
N PRO A 36 -2.93 -6.45 -13.11
CA PRO A 36 -2.90 -5.71 -11.85
C PRO A 36 -1.50 -5.72 -11.23
N VAL A 37 -0.99 -4.54 -10.87
CA VAL A 37 0.33 -4.36 -10.23
C VAL A 37 0.22 -3.51 -8.97
N VAL A 38 0.82 -3.96 -7.87
CA VAL A 38 0.92 -3.17 -6.63
C VAL A 38 2.37 -2.79 -6.42
N VAL A 39 2.65 -1.49 -6.37
CA VAL A 39 3.98 -0.95 -6.08
C VAL A 39 4.04 -0.51 -4.61
N VAL A 40 4.90 -1.16 -3.85
CA VAL A 40 5.10 -0.92 -2.41
C VAL A 40 6.27 0.03 -2.22
N SER A 41 6.05 1.11 -1.47
CA SER A 41 7.09 2.08 -1.16
C SER A 41 8.19 1.48 -0.27
N HIS A 42 9.44 1.69 -0.66
CA HIS A 42 10.61 1.31 0.15
C HIS A 42 10.80 2.11 1.42
N SER A 43 10.06 3.21 1.61
CA SER A 43 10.22 4.07 2.78
C SER A 43 10.00 3.28 4.08
N THR A 44 10.98 3.37 4.98
CA THR A 44 10.99 2.70 6.29
C THR A 44 11.78 3.54 7.29
N GLY A 45 11.72 3.19 8.58
CA GLY A 45 12.60 3.75 9.62
C GLY A 45 12.09 5.00 10.36
N ASN A 46 10.83 5.42 10.15
CA ASN A 46 10.24 6.57 10.87
C ASN A 46 8.82 6.28 11.36
N THR A 47 8.28 7.20 12.17
CA THR A 47 6.93 7.11 12.78
C THR A 47 5.81 6.81 11.78
N LYS A 48 5.91 7.36 10.56
CA LYS A 48 4.94 7.17 9.47
C LYS A 48 5.20 5.87 8.70
N ASN A 49 6.40 5.32 8.79
CA ASN A 49 6.87 4.14 8.06
C ASN A 49 7.63 3.15 8.96
N PRO A 50 6.97 2.56 9.97
CA PRO A 50 7.65 1.73 10.96
C PRO A 50 8.06 0.34 10.45
N LEU A 51 7.46 -0.15 9.35
CA LEU A 51 7.70 -1.51 8.88
C LEU A 51 8.82 -1.56 7.83
N PRO A 52 9.72 -2.56 7.90
CA PRO A 52 10.58 -2.94 6.78
C PRO A 52 9.74 -3.32 5.55
N VAL A 53 10.30 -3.15 4.36
CA VAL A 53 9.59 -3.39 3.09
C VAL A 53 9.14 -4.84 2.98
N GLU A 54 9.99 -5.77 3.42
CA GLU A 54 9.79 -7.21 3.40
C GLU A 54 8.55 -7.61 4.20
N ASN A 55 8.35 -6.97 5.36
CA ASN A 55 7.15 -7.19 6.18
C ASN A 55 5.88 -6.78 5.43
N LYS A 56 5.89 -5.64 4.74
CA LYS A 56 4.75 -5.15 3.96
C LYS A 56 4.46 -6.08 2.80
N MET A 57 5.50 -6.44 2.05
CA MET A 57 5.44 -7.34 0.90
C MET A 57 4.88 -8.70 1.30
N ARG A 58 5.36 -9.28 2.41
CA ARG A 58 4.88 -10.58 2.92
C ARG A 58 3.38 -10.55 3.25
N ILE A 59 2.90 -9.49 3.91
CA ILE A 59 1.48 -9.35 4.24
C ILE A 59 0.64 -9.21 2.95
N LEU A 60 1.07 -8.34 2.02
CA LEU A 60 0.33 -8.10 0.78
C LEU A 60 0.31 -9.33 -0.12
N LYS A 61 1.43 -10.06 -0.26
CA LYS A 61 1.51 -11.32 -1.04
C LYS A 61 0.63 -12.41 -0.45
N ARG A 62 0.47 -12.45 0.89
CA ARG A 62 -0.47 -13.39 1.52
C ARG A 62 -1.93 -13.03 1.21
N TRP A 63 -2.27 -11.75 1.10
CA TRP A 63 -3.63 -11.33 0.73
C TRP A 63 -3.93 -11.53 -0.76
N PHE A 64 -2.93 -11.31 -1.61
CA PHE A 64 -3.09 -11.26 -3.05
C PHE A 64 -2.00 -12.10 -3.75
N PRO A 65 -2.04 -13.44 -3.63
CA PRO A 65 -1.01 -14.31 -4.18
C PRO A 65 -0.87 -14.21 -5.70
N ASN A 66 -1.97 -13.91 -6.39
CA ASN A 66 -2.03 -13.85 -7.86
C ASN A 66 -1.79 -12.43 -8.42
N VAL A 67 -1.40 -11.46 -7.58
CA VAL A 67 -1.15 -10.09 -8.01
C VAL A 67 0.34 -9.83 -8.07
N THR A 68 0.80 -9.14 -9.12
CA THR A 68 2.20 -8.73 -9.21
C THR A 68 2.47 -7.64 -8.19
N ILE A 69 3.21 -7.97 -7.13
CA ILE A 69 3.58 -7.04 -6.07
C ILE A 69 5.08 -6.81 -6.15
N VAL A 70 5.47 -5.55 -6.38
CA VAL A 70 6.87 -5.11 -6.47
C VAL A 70 7.13 -3.99 -5.47
N SER A 71 8.37 -3.82 -5.05
CA SER A 71 8.76 -2.68 -4.21
C SER A 71 9.59 -1.67 -4.99
N SER A 72 9.47 -0.39 -4.63
CA SER A 72 10.48 0.60 -5.00
C SER A 72 11.78 0.35 -4.24
N ALA A 73 12.82 1.12 -4.56
CA ALA A 73 14.08 1.19 -3.83
C ALA A 73 14.66 2.62 -3.96
N LYS A 74 15.72 2.93 -3.21
CA LYS A 74 16.37 4.25 -3.28
C LYS A 74 16.79 4.62 -4.72
N ASN A 75 17.35 3.66 -5.44
CA ASN A 75 17.77 3.77 -6.84
C ASN A 75 16.70 3.31 -7.86
N ARG A 76 15.51 2.91 -7.39
CA ARG A 76 14.40 2.40 -8.21
C ARG A 76 13.09 3.02 -7.76
N SER A 77 12.91 4.29 -8.11
CA SER A 77 11.71 5.08 -7.77
C SER A 77 10.45 4.54 -8.46
N ILE A 78 9.27 5.05 -8.09
CA ILE A 78 8.02 4.72 -8.80
C ILE A 78 8.10 5.12 -10.28
N ALA A 79 8.70 6.28 -10.59
CA ALA A 79 8.89 6.74 -11.97
C ALA A 79 9.70 5.72 -12.78
N LYS A 80 10.84 5.27 -12.22
CA LYS A 80 11.71 4.26 -12.87
C LYS A 80 11.04 2.89 -13.02
N ILE A 81 10.16 2.51 -12.08
CA ILE A 81 9.36 1.30 -12.23
C ILE A 81 8.38 1.44 -13.40
N THR A 82 7.72 2.60 -13.49
CA THR A 82 6.67 2.85 -14.47
C THR A 82 7.18 3.12 -15.88
N GLU A 83 8.48 3.37 -16.09
CA GLU A 83 9.09 3.49 -17.43
C GLU A 83 8.82 2.25 -18.32
N ASN A 84 8.68 1.08 -17.71
CA ASN A 84 8.38 -0.16 -18.44
C ASN A 84 6.88 -0.38 -18.72
N PHE A 85 6.02 0.51 -18.24
CA PHE A 85 4.57 0.41 -18.38
C PHE A 85 4.13 1.08 -19.67
N ASN A 86 3.13 0.50 -20.34
CA ASN A 86 2.54 1.12 -21.53
C ASN A 86 1.82 2.43 -21.16
N GLN A 87 1.80 3.42 -22.04
CA GLN A 87 1.11 4.71 -21.86
C GLN A 87 -0.40 4.54 -21.55
N ASN A 88 -1.04 3.49 -22.08
CA ASN A 88 -2.43 3.17 -21.79
C ASN A 88 -2.67 2.57 -20.38
N SER A 89 -1.62 2.48 -19.56
CA SER A 89 -1.72 1.99 -18.18
C SER A 89 -2.51 2.96 -17.30
N ILE A 90 -3.16 2.41 -16.27
CA ILE A 90 -4.07 3.15 -15.40
C ILE A 90 -3.51 3.14 -13.98
N MET A 91 -3.41 4.32 -13.36
CA MET A 91 -3.05 4.44 -11.97
C MET A 91 -4.31 4.58 -11.11
N VAL A 92 -4.50 3.69 -10.14
CA VAL A 92 -5.55 3.78 -9.13
C VAL A 92 -4.98 4.43 -7.87
N VAL A 93 -5.60 5.51 -7.44
CA VAL A 93 -5.16 6.33 -6.31
C VAL A 93 -6.33 6.64 -5.38
N GLY A 94 -6.05 6.82 -4.08
CA GLY A 94 -7.06 7.36 -3.17
C GLY A 94 -7.38 8.79 -3.55
N ALA A 95 -8.65 9.19 -3.48
CA ALA A 95 -9.11 10.53 -3.88
C ALA A 95 -8.30 11.64 -3.18
N ASN A 96 -7.98 11.47 -1.89
CA ASN A 96 -7.14 12.39 -1.12
C ASN A 96 -5.68 12.52 -1.60
N ARG A 97 -5.25 11.73 -2.59
CA ARG A 97 -3.87 11.69 -3.12
C ARG A 97 -3.82 11.79 -4.65
N GLN A 98 -4.91 12.13 -5.32
CA GLN A 98 -4.98 12.24 -6.77
C GLN A 98 -3.90 13.18 -7.34
N ASN A 99 -3.66 14.30 -6.65
CA ASN A 99 -2.67 15.30 -7.05
C ASN A 99 -1.21 14.92 -6.71
N SER A 100 -0.97 13.90 -5.89
CA SER A 100 0.39 13.51 -5.49
C SER A 100 1.21 12.84 -6.59
N PHE A 101 0.59 12.50 -7.73
CA PHE A 101 1.21 11.72 -8.81
C PHE A 101 1.08 12.39 -10.19
N LYS A 102 0.89 13.71 -10.22
CA LYS A 102 0.79 14.48 -11.48
C LYS A 102 1.99 14.29 -12.41
N PHE A 103 3.18 14.06 -11.83
CA PHE A 103 4.42 13.80 -12.55
C PHE A 103 4.45 12.47 -13.33
N LEU A 104 3.48 11.56 -13.11
CA LEU A 104 3.35 10.32 -13.87
C LEU A 104 2.35 10.50 -15.02
N PRO A 105 2.70 10.17 -16.28
CA PRO A 105 1.88 10.43 -17.47
C PRO A 105 0.77 9.36 -17.69
N PHE A 106 0.12 8.90 -16.62
CA PHE A 106 -0.94 7.90 -16.69
C PHE A 106 -2.31 8.48 -16.33
N LYS A 107 -3.37 7.89 -16.92
CA LYS A 107 -4.74 8.11 -16.48
C LYS A 107 -4.88 7.72 -15.02
N LYS A 108 -5.46 8.60 -14.20
CA LYS A 108 -5.64 8.40 -12.76
C LYS A 108 -7.12 8.16 -12.46
N VAL A 109 -7.41 7.04 -11.81
CA VAL A 109 -8.74 6.72 -11.28
C VAL A 109 -8.70 6.97 -9.78
N ALA A 110 -9.46 7.97 -9.33
CA ALA A 110 -9.58 8.32 -7.93
C ALA A 110 -10.64 7.44 -7.25
N VAL A 111 -10.27 6.80 -6.15
CA VAL A 111 -11.18 5.96 -5.35
C VAL A 111 -11.51 6.71 -4.06
N PRO A 112 -12.79 7.02 -3.78
CA PRO A 112 -13.18 7.65 -2.53
C PRO A 112 -12.87 6.71 -1.37
N ARG A 113 -12.48 7.28 -0.24
CA ARG A 113 -12.26 6.52 0.98
C ARG A 113 -13.61 6.35 1.67
N SER A 114 -14.03 5.12 1.91
CA SER A 114 -15.19 4.87 2.77
C SER A 114 -14.95 5.43 4.19
N ASN A 115 -15.97 6.06 4.77
CA ASN A 115 -15.91 6.66 6.11
C ASN A 115 -15.61 5.61 7.20
N THR A 116 -15.97 4.35 6.96
CA THR A 116 -15.72 3.23 7.90
C THR A 116 -14.37 2.56 7.67
N ALA A 117 -13.62 2.95 6.63
CA ALA A 117 -12.34 2.31 6.32
C ALA A 117 -11.28 2.67 7.37
N PRO A 118 -10.53 1.70 7.90
CA PRO A 118 -9.49 1.97 8.88
C PRO A 118 -8.30 2.71 8.27
N SER A 119 -7.60 3.51 9.08
CA SER A 119 -6.41 4.25 8.66
C SER A 119 -5.14 3.63 9.21
N ALA A 120 -4.03 3.84 8.50
CA ALA A 120 -2.72 3.40 8.98
C ALA A 120 -2.34 4.09 10.31
N THR A 121 -2.79 5.33 10.53
CA THR A 121 -2.59 6.06 11.79
C THR A 121 -3.30 5.36 12.95
N MET A 122 -4.57 5.00 12.78
CA MET A 122 -5.32 4.26 13.81
C MET A 122 -4.70 2.88 14.07
N ALA A 123 -4.29 2.17 13.01
CA ALA A 123 -3.63 0.86 13.17
C ALA A 123 -2.31 0.97 13.95
N ARG A 124 -1.48 2.00 13.69
CA ARG A 124 -0.26 2.24 14.46
C ARG A 124 -0.55 2.61 15.91
N ALA A 125 -1.58 3.43 16.16
CA ALA A 125 -1.98 3.81 17.51
C ALA A 125 -2.45 2.60 18.33
N ALA A 126 -3.31 1.75 17.76
CA ALA A 126 -3.75 0.51 18.40
C ALA A 126 -2.57 -0.44 18.69
N ALA A 127 -1.64 -0.58 17.74
CA ALA A 127 -0.43 -1.38 17.95
C ALA A 127 0.43 -0.84 19.10
N ALA A 128 0.67 0.48 19.13
CA ALA A 128 1.46 1.12 20.18
C ALA A 128 0.82 0.91 21.57
N ALA A 129 -0.50 1.08 21.66
CA ALA A 129 -1.29 0.83 22.86
C ALA A 129 -1.38 -0.65 23.25
N GLY A 130 -0.88 -1.58 22.42
CA GLY A 130 -1.01 -3.03 22.67
C GLY A 130 -2.43 -3.56 22.48
N ASN A 131 -3.35 -2.78 21.91
CA ASN A 131 -4.74 -3.18 21.66
C ASN A 131 -4.80 -4.14 20.46
N LYS A 132 -4.60 -5.44 20.73
CA LYS A 132 -4.57 -6.51 19.74
C LYS A 132 -5.90 -6.62 18.96
N ASN A 133 -7.03 -6.45 19.63
CA ASN A 133 -8.36 -6.57 19.03
C ASN A 133 -8.63 -5.46 18.02
N ALA A 134 -8.42 -4.20 18.42
CA ALA A 134 -8.58 -3.06 17.51
C ALA A 134 -7.62 -3.17 16.31
N PHE A 135 -6.36 -3.56 16.57
CA PHE A 135 -5.39 -3.78 15.50
C PHE A 135 -5.85 -4.86 14.50
N LYS A 136 -6.29 -6.02 15.00
CA LYS A 136 -6.79 -7.12 14.18
C LYS A 136 -8.05 -6.73 13.41
N ASN A 137 -8.97 -6.00 14.02
CA ASN A 137 -10.19 -5.53 13.37
C ASN A 137 -9.89 -4.60 12.19
N MET A 138 -8.87 -3.73 12.33
CA MET A 138 -8.46 -2.80 11.27
C MET A 138 -7.61 -3.45 10.18
N THR A 139 -6.77 -4.42 10.55
CA THR A 139 -5.75 -4.97 9.65
C THR A 139 -6.09 -6.32 9.07
N GLY A 140 -6.91 -7.14 9.75
CA GLY A 140 -7.23 -8.51 9.36
C GLY A 140 -6.17 -9.53 9.76
N TYR A 141 -5.16 -9.18 10.57
CA TYR A 141 -4.17 -10.11 11.11
C TYR A 141 -3.76 -9.76 12.54
N ASN A 142 -3.17 -10.75 13.24
CA ASN A 142 -2.80 -10.62 14.64
C ASN A 142 -1.62 -9.65 14.82
N LEU A 143 -1.67 -8.85 15.89
CA LEU A 143 -0.55 -8.03 16.33
C LEU A 143 0.49 -8.93 17.04
N THR A 144 1.60 -9.22 16.35
CA THR A 144 2.73 -9.94 16.96
C THR A 144 3.62 -9.01 17.76
N ASN A 145 4.35 -9.55 18.75
CA ASN A 145 5.32 -8.78 19.54
C ASN A 145 6.38 -8.11 18.65
N ASN A 146 6.90 -8.83 17.65
CA ASN A 146 7.85 -8.29 16.69
C ASN A 146 7.28 -7.09 15.91
N LEU A 147 6.02 -7.18 15.45
CA LEU A 147 5.37 -6.10 14.71
C LEU A 147 5.12 -4.88 15.60
N ARG A 148 4.65 -5.11 16.83
CA ARG A 148 4.46 -4.06 17.84
C ARG A 148 5.78 -3.34 18.13
N ASN A 149 6.85 -4.09 18.40
CA ASN A 149 8.16 -3.53 18.73
C ASN A 149 8.69 -2.63 17.61
N LYS A 150 8.51 -3.01 16.34
CA LYS A 150 8.86 -2.16 15.19
C LYS A 150 8.08 -0.85 15.16
N ILE A 151 6.77 -0.90 15.45
CA ILE A 151 5.90 0.29 15.49
C ILE A 151 6.28 1.21 16.65
N VAL A 152 6.53 0.65 17.84
CA VAL A 152 6.92 1.42 19.03
C VAL A 152 8.31 2.02 18.88
N LYS A 153 9.32 1.26 18.43
CA LYS A 153 10.70 1.74 18.24
C LYS A 153 10.78 2.91 17.26
N ALA A 154 9.97 2.88 16.20
CA ALA A 154 9.89 3.97 15.24
C ALA A 154 9.30 5.27 15.81
N LYS A 155 8.57 5.20 16.93
CA LYS A 155 8.03 6.39 17.65
C LYS A 155 9.11 7.14 18.44
N VAL A 156 10.12 6.40 18.91
CA VAL A 156 11.21 6.93 19.76
C VAL A 156 12.29 7.63 18.93
N LYS A 157 12.48 7.20 17.67
CA LYS A 157 13.33 7.90 16.70
C LYS A 157 12.59 9.14 16.16
N LYS A 158 12.61 10.24 16.91
CA LYS A 158 12.27 11.57 16.41
C LYS A 158 13.38 12.09 15.52
#